data_AF-A0A951GD55-F1
#
_entry.id   AF-A0A951GD55-F1
#
_cell.length_a   1.000
_cell.length_b   1.000
_cell.length_c   1.000
_cell.angle_alpha   90.00
_cell.angle_beta   90.00
_cell.angle_gamma   90.00
#
_symmetry.space_group_name_H-M   'P 1'
#
loop_
_entity.id
_entity.type
_entity.pdbx_description
1 polymer ?
#
loop_
_entity_poly.entity_id
_entity_poly.type
_entity_poly.pdbx_seq_one_letter_code
_entity_poly.pdbx_strand_id
1 'polypeptide(L)'
;MRVVVAPVAGFGDGERRIVEVGGRSIGVFRVGESFYGIRNRCPHQGGPLCLGHVLGDAVADAPGQARVSSDPLRIACPWHGWEYDLDSGQSFMGGAMAGVRSFGARVEPGGSLLDSAPARPAGRVPGPYLAETFEVRVEDEYVVLEA
;
A
#
# COMPACT_ATOMS: atom_id res chain seq x y z
N MET A 1 1.72 -17.93 -16.09
CA MET A 1 1.59 -19.28 -15.50
C MET A 1 0.53 -19.18 -14.44
N ARG A 2 -0.40 -20.12 -14.45
CA ARG A 2 -1.55 -20.08 -13.54
C ARG A 2 -1.36 -21.03 -12.38
N VAL A 3 -1.51 -20.54 -11.15
CA VAL A 3 -1.27 -21.31 -9.93
C VAL A 3 -2.47 -21.20 -9.00
N VAL A 4 -3.03 -22.34 -8.61
CA VAL A 4 -4.02 -22.40 -7.53
C VAL A 4 -3.30 -22.25 -6.20
N VAL A 5 -3.62 -21.20 -5.45
CA VAL A 5 -2.94 -20.84 -4.20
C VAL A 5 -3.60 -21.54 -3.01
N ALA A 6 -4.91 -21.39 -2.87
CA ALA A 6 -5.72 -22.00 -1.80
C ALA A 6 -7.22 -21.82 -2.07
N PRO A 7 -8.11 -22.52 -1.33
CA PRO A 7 -9.50 -22.11 -1.22
C PRO A 7 -9.63 -20.71 -0.60
N VAL A 8 -10.67 -19.96 -1.00
CA VAL A 8 -11.01 -18.63 -0.44
C VAL A 8 -11.24 -18.72 1.07
N ALA A 9 -11.87 -19.79 1.55
CA ALA A 9 -12.07 -20.05 2.98
C ALA A 9 -10.75 -20.21 3.77
N GLY A 10 -9.63 -20.45 3.07
CA GLY A 10 -8.30 -20.49 3.65
C GLY A 10 -7.64 -19.11 3.82
N PHE A 11 -8.33 -18.02 3.52
CA PHE A 11 -7.88 -16.65 3.75
C PHE A 11 -8.86 -15.92 4.65
N GLY A 12 -8.44 -15.57 5.86
CA GLY A 12 -9.10 -14.53 6.65
C GLY A 12 -8.91 -13.13 6.06
N ASP A 13 -9.72 -12.17 6.50
CA ASP A 13 -9.48 -10.76 6.15
C ASP A 13 -8.14 -10.28 6.73
N GLY A 14 -7.34 -9.58 5.91
CA GLY A 14 -5.99 -9.15 6.24
C GLY A 14 -4.94 -10.26 6.21
N GLU A 15 -5.33 -11.52 5.92
CA GLU A 15 -4.38 -12.61 5.78
C GLU A 15 -3.62 -12.54 4.46
N ARG A 16 -2.47 -13.22 4.46
CA ARG A 16 -1.61 -13.35 3.29
C ARG A 16 -1.02 -14.74 3.23
N ARG A 17 -0.62 -15.15 2.03
CA ARG A 17 0.25 -16.31 1.80
C ARG A 17 1.40 -15.90 0.90
N ILE A 18 2.58 -16.43 1.16
CA ILE A 18 3.75 -16.24 0.30
C ILE A 18 4.01 -17.56 -0.40
N VAL A 19 4.06 -17.53 -1.73
CA VAL A 19 4.23 -18.70 -2.60
C VAL A 19 5.43 -18.51 -3.53
N GLU A 20 6.07 -19.61 -3.90
CA GLU A 20 7.15 -19.63 -4.88
C GLU A 20 6.63 -20.12 -6.23
N VAL A 21 6.74 -19.27 -7.25
CA VAL A 21 6.15 -19.49 -8.58
C VAL A 21 7.18 -19.12 -9.65
N GLY A 22 7.70 -20.12 -10.37
CA GLY A 22 8.68 -19.87 -11.43
C GLY A 22 9.96 -19.15 -10.94
N GLY A 23 10.38 -19.38 -9.70
CA GLY A 23 11.54 -18.70 -9.08
C GLY A 23 11.24 -17.29 -8.55
N ARG A 24 9.96 -16.88 -8.52
CA ARG A 24 9.50 -15.64 -7.91
C ARG A 24 8.79 -15.94 -6.58
N SER A 25 9.23 -15.27 -5.52
CA SER A 25 8.50 -15.20 -4.25
C SER A 25 7.40 -14.16 -4.36
N ILE A 26 6.13 -14.55 -4.20
CA ILE A 26 4.96 -13.71 -4.41
C ILE A 26 4.04 -13.80 -3.20
N GLY A 27 3.65 -12.64 -2.65
CA GLY A 27 2.61 -12.56 -1.64
C GLY A 27 1.24 -12.39 -2.29
N VAL A 28 0.29 -13.19 -1.82
CA VAL A 28 -1.13 -13.11 -2.15
C VAL A 28 -1.86 -12.67 -0.90
N PHE A 29 -2.52 -11.52 -0.97
CA PHE A 29 -3.17 -10.84 0.15
C PHE A 29 -4.68 -10.86 -0.04
N ARG A 30 -5.42 -11.06 1.05
CA ARG A 30 -6.85 -10.77 1.11
C ARG A 30 -7.04 -9.51 1.94
N VAL A 31 -7.74 -8.52 1.39
CA VAL A 31 -8.22 -7.35 2.15
C VAL A 31 -9.66 -7.07 1.78
N GLY A 32 -10.55 -7.22 2.76
CA GLY A 32 -11.99 -7.30 2.57
C GLY A 32 -12.35 -8.44 1.61
N GLU A 33 -12.99 -8.08 0.51
CA GLU A 33 -13.38 -8.99 -0.57
C GLU A 33 -12.36 -9.03 -1.71
N SER A 34 -11.35 -8.16 -1.68
CA SER A 34 -10.36 -8.03 -2.74
C SER A 34 -9.14 -8.90 -2.47
N PHE A 35 -8.51 -9.37 -3.55
CA PHE A 35 -7.25 -10.09 -3.52
C PHE A 35 -6.18 -9.36 -4.32
N TYR A 36 -4.95 -9.36 -3.80
CA TYR A 36 -3.81 -8.67 -4.40
C TYR A 36 -2.61 -9.61 -4.49
N GLY A 37 -1.89 -9.56 -5.61
CA GLY A 37 -0.63 -10.26 -5.80
C GLY A 37 0.52 -9.28 -5.93
N ILE A 38 1.57 -9.43 -5.13
CA ILE A 38 2.75 -8.56 -5.19
C ILE A 38 4.02 -9.34 -4.91
N ARG A 39 5.11 -8.99 -5.60
CA ARG A 39 6.40 -9.65 -5.38
C ARG A 39 6.89 -9.44 -3.96
N ASN A 40 7.35 -10.52 -3.32
CA ASN A 40 7.99 -10.48 -2.01
C ASN A 40 9.45 -10.01 -2.07
N ARG A 41 9.69 -8.90 -2.78
CA ARG A 41 11.01 -8.27 -2.88
C ARG A 41 10.83 -6.78 -3.12
N CYS A 42 11.19 -5.98 -2.12
CA CYS A 42 11.11 -4.53 -2.14
C CYS A 42 12.04 -3.96 -3.23
N PRO A 43 11.53 -3.21 -4.23
CA PRO A 43 12.37 -2.61 -5.27
C PRO A 43 13.44 -1.64 -4.75
N HIS A 44 13.24 -1.04 -3.57
CA HIS A 44 14.20 -0.09 -3.00
C HIS A 44 15.54 -0.76 -2.66
N GLN A 45 15.55 -1.74 -1.75
CA GLN A 45 16.80 -2.40 -1.29
C GLN A 45 16.69 -3.93 -1.18
N GLY A 46 15.62 -4.54 -1.70
CA GLY A 46 15.48 -6.00 -1.77
C GLY A 46 14.86 -6.67 -0.54
N GLY A 47 14.36 -5.90 0.43
CA GLY A 47 13.72 -6.44 1.63
C GLY A 47 12.48 -7.31 1.37
N PRO A 48 12.07 -8.14 2.33
CA PRO A 48 10.95 -9.08 2.19
C PRO A 48 9.62 -8.34 2.27
N LEU A 49 9.22 -7.72 1.15
CA LEU A 49 8.11 -6.78 1.08
C LEU A 49 6.82 -7.36 1.67
N CYS A 50 6.51 -8.63 1.40
CA CYS A 50 5.25 -9.25 1.79
C CYS A 50 5.15 -9.59 3.28
N LEU A 51 6.24 -9.45 4.03
CA LEU A 51 6.22 -9.50 5.50
C LEU A 51 5.86 -8.15 6.12
N GLY A 52 5.67 -7.11 5.30
CA GLY A 52 5.32 -5.75 5.72
C GLY A 52 3.90 -5.60 6.27
N HIS A 53 3.56 -4.40 6.72
CA HIS A 53 2.19 -4.11 7.16
C HIS A 53 1.37 -3.57 6.01
N VAL A 54 0.12 -4.03 5.89
CA VAL A 54 -0.87 -3.42 5.00
C VAL A 54 -1.58 -2.30 5.74
N LEU A 55 -1.63 -1.11 5.14
CA LEU A 55 -2.24 0.09 5.72
C LEU A 55 -2.90 0.94 4.63
N GLY A 56 -3.91 1.70 5.03
CA GLY A 56 -4.50 2.74 4.19
C GLY A 56 -3.93 4.12 4.48
N ASP A 57 -4.29 5.07 3.62
CA ASP A 57 -3.84 6.46 3.75
C ASP A 57 -4.53 7.18 4.92
N ALA A 58 -3.76 7.97 5.68
CA ALA A 58 -4.35 8.94 6.60
C ALA A 58 -4.97 10.11 5.82
N VAL A 59 -6.29 10.25 5.92
CA VAL A 59 -7.09 11.29 5.26
C VAL A 59 -7.88 12.09 6.31
N ALA A 60 -8.16 13.35 6.02
CA ALA A 60 -8.92 14.22 6.90
C ALA A 60 -9.64 15.28 6.06
N ASP A 61 -10.93 15.47 6.32
CA ASP A 61 -11.74 16.50 5.66
C ASP A 61 -11.68 17.83 6.44
N ALA A 62 -11.31 17.78 7.73
CA ALA A 62 -11.06 18.93 8.59
C ALA A 62 -9.99 18.63 9.67
N PRO A 63 -9.35 19.65 10.27
CA PRO A 63 -8.45 19.46 11.41
C PRO A 63 -9.08 18.64 12.53
N GLY A 64 -8.32 17.68 13.05
CA GLY A 64 -8.78 16.78 14.12
C GLY A 64 -9.69 15.63 13.67
N GLN A 65 -10.07 15.53 12.40
CA GLN A 65 -10.93 14.47 11.86
C GLN A 65 -10.16 13.43 11.04
N ALA A 66 -8.94 13.10 11.47
CA ALA A 66 -8.11 12.12 10.77
C ALA A 66 -8.75 10.74 10.84
N ARG A 67 -8.84 10.08 9.69
CA ARG A 67 -9.28 8.69 9.52
C ARG A 67 -8.31 7.95 8.61
N VAL A 68 -8.27 6.64 8.73
CA VAL A 68 -7.53 5.77 7.80
C VAL A 68 -8.48 5.40 6.68
N SER A 69 -8.09 5.66 5.44
CA SER A 69 -8.84 5.23 4.27
C SER A 69 -8.80 3.72 4.15
N SER A 70 -9.88 3.11 3.68
CA SER A 70 -9.88 1.69 3.31
C SER A 70 -9.29 1.45 1.91
N ASP A 71 -9.08 2.51 1.12
CA ASP A 71 -8.57 2.47 -0.25
C ASP A 71 -7.92 3.83 -0.64
N PRO A 72 -6.80 3.85 -1.38
CA PRO A 72 -5.96 2.72 -1.75
C PRO A 72 -5.24 2.11 -0.54
N LEU A 73 -4.96 0.81 -0.62
CA LEU A 73 -4.18 0.07 0.37
C LEU A 73 -2.73 -0.06 -0.05
N ARG A 74 -1.84 -0.05 0.92
CA ARG A 74 -0.39 -0.10 0.70
C ARG A 74 0.26 -1.11 1.59
N ILE A 75 1.38 -1.64 1.12
CA ILE A 75 2.27 -2.45 1.93
C ILE A 75 3.56 -1.69 2.25
N ALA A 76 3.86 -1.53 3.54
CA ALA A 76 5.09 -0.94 4.03
C ALA A 76 6.14 -2.03 4.30
N CYS A 77 7.26 -1.98 3.56
CA CYS A 77 8.37 -2.91 3.74
C CYS A 77 8.95 -2.86 5.17
N PRO A 78 9.18 -4.01 5.84
CA PRO A 78 9.60 -4.05 7.24
C PRO A 78 11.02 -3.51 7.49
N TRP A 79 11.82 -3.28 6.45
CA TRP A 79 13.16 -2.72 6.60
C TRP A 79 13.14 -1.21 6.86
N HIS A 80 12.62 -0.42 5.92
CA HIS A 80 12.71 1.05 5.95
C HIS A 80 11.33 1.73 5.86
N GLY A 81 10.25 0.95 5.97
CA GLY A 81 8.88 1.46 5.82
C GLY A 81 8.54 1.91 4.40
N TRP A 82 9.33 1.54 3.39
CA TRP A 82 9.05 1.97 2.02
C TRP A 82 7.73 1.37 1.54
N GLU A 83 6.79 2.23 1.16
CA GLU A 83 5.41 1.88 0.85
C GLU A 83 5.18 1.69 -0.65
N TYR A 84 4.32 0.72 -0.98
CA TYR A 84 3.87 0.44 -2.32
C TYR A 84 2.37 0.22 -2.31
N ASP A 85 1.67 0.83 -3.26
CA ASP A 85 0.27 0.54 -3.55
C ASP A 85 0.09 -0.96 -3.88
N LEU A 86 -0.90 -1.62 -3.28
CA LEU A 86 -1.08 -3.08 -3.42
C LEU A 86 -1.58 -3.50 -4.81
N ASP A 87 -2.27 -2.61 -5.52
CA ASP A 87 -2.86 -2.89 -6.83
C ASP A 87 -1.87 -2.59 -7.96
N SER A 88 -1.37 -1.35 -7.99
CA SER A 88 -0.45 -0.88 -9.03
C SER A 88 1.02 -1.18 -8.74
N GLY A 89 1.38 -1.48 -7.48
CA GLY A 89 2.77 -1.61 -7.05
C GLY A 89 3.53 -0.28 -6.95
N GLN A 90 2.91 0.86 -7.25
CA GLN A 90 3.60 2.15 -7.30
C GLN A 90 3.96 2.65 -5.89
N SER A 91 5.23 3.00 -5.69
CA SER A 91 5.65 3.79 -4.52
C SER A 91 5.50 5.27 -4.83
N PHE A 92 4.99 6.05 -3.88
CA PHE A 92 4.97 7.51 -3.96
C PHE A 92 6.05 8.17 -3.09
N MET A 93 6.85 7.37 -2.40
CA MET A 93 7.98 7.87 -1.62
C MET A 93 9.14 8.26 -2.55
N GLY A 94 9.82 9.36 -2.22
CA GLY A 94 10.94 9.90 -3.00
C GLY A 94 10.56 10.64 -4.29
N GLY A 95 9.27 10.72 -4.66
CA GLY A 95 8.81 11.38 -5.89
C GLY A 95 8.99 12.91 -5.91
N ALA A 96 8.99 13.52 -4.74
CA ALA A 96 9.50 14.87 -4.54
C ALA A 96 10.50 14.77 -3.39
N MET A 97 11.80 14.74 -3.67
CA MET A 97 12.83 14.83 -2.63
C MET A 97 12.75 16.22 -1.98
N ALA A 98 11.77 16.41 -1.10
CA ALA A 98 11.75 17.53 -0.18
C ALA A 98 12.56 17.09 1.04
N GLY A 99 13.77 17.64 1.19
CA GLY A 99 14.51 17.54 2.44
C GLY A 99 13.65 17.97 3.63
N VAL A 100 14.09 17.62 4.84
CA VAL A 100 13.41 18.04 6.07
C VAL A 100 13.28 19.56 6.08
N ARG A 101 12.04 20.06 6.02
CA ARG A 101 11.72 21.49 6.10
C ARG A 101 11.40 21.83 7.54
N SER A 102 11.99 22.90 8.05
CA SER A 102 11.52 23.56 9.26
C SER A 102 10.39 24.52 8.90
N PHE A 103 9.36 24.56 9.74
CA PHE A 103 8.23 25.50 9.61
C PHE A 103 8.10 26.25 10.93
N GLY A 104 7.81 27.55 10.87
CA GLY A 104 7.43 28.31 12.04
C GLY A 104 6.07 27.84 12.56
N ALA A 105 5.93 27.68 13.87
CA ALA A 105 4.66 27.32 14.51
C ALA A 105 4.06 28.53 15.23
N ARG A 106 2.74 28.69 15.15
CA ARG A 106 1.95 29.64 15.96
C ARG A 106 0.71 28.93 16.49
N VAL A 107 0.20 29.43 17.60
CA VAL A 107 -1.08 28.99 18.16
C VAL A 107 -2.15 29.98 17.69
N GLU A 108 -3.19 29.47 17.04
CA GLU A 108 -4.35 30.24 16.59
C GLU A 108 -5.66 29.58 17.08
N PRO A 109 -6.75 30.34 17.26
CA PRO A 109 -8.06 29.77 17.53
C PRO A 109 -8.50 28.86 16.38
N GLY A 110 -8.95 27.63 16.69
CA GLY A 110 -9.20 26.60 15.67
C GLY A 110 -10.19 26.97 14.55
N GLY A 111 -11.08 27.94 14.79
CA GLY A 111 -12.02 28.44 13.78
C GLY A 111 -11.36 29.14 12.58
N SER A 112 -10.23 29.84 12.76
CA SER A 112 -9.54 30.55 11.66
C SER A 112 -8.72 29.62 10.74
N LEU A 113 -8.49 28.37 11.17
CA LEU A 113 -7.69 27.39 10.43
C LEU A 113 -8.48 26.69 9.32
N LEU A 114 -9.82 26.71 9.36
CA LEU A 114 -10.67 26.10 8.34
C LEU A 114 -10.67 26.90 7.04
N ASP A 115 -10.54 28.23 7.11
CA ASP A 115 -10.60 29.13 5.95
C ASP A 115 -9.23 29.42 5.33
N SER A 116 -8.14 29.02 6.00
CA SER A 116 -6.75 29.38 5.65
C SER A 116 -5.86 28.18 5.34
N ALA A 117 -6.37 26.95 5.43
CA ALA A 117 -5.60 25.77 5.09
C ALA A 117 -5.19 25.83 3.60
N PRO A 118 -3.87 25.79 3.29
CA PRO A 118 -3.44 25.76 1.89
C PRO A 118 -4.03 24.51 1.23
N ALA A 119 -4.52 24.65 0.00
CA ALA A 119 -4.97 23.51 -0.78
C ALA A 119 -3.84 22.45 -0.81
N ARG A 120 -4.13 21.23 -0.37
CA ARG A 120 -3.20 20.10 -0.56
C ARG A 120 -2.95 19.98 -2.06
N PRO A 121 -1.70 19.79 -2.51
CA PRO A 121 -1.43 19.50 -3.92
C PRO A 121 -2.30 18.31 -4.36
N ALA A 122 -2.83 18.41 -5.58
CA ALA A 122 -3.72 17.40 -6.14
C ALA A 122 -2.96 16.08 -6.32
N GLY A 123 -3.25 15.10 -5.48
CA GLY A 123 -2.71 13.75 -5.58
C GLY A 123 -1.26 13.60 -5.14
N ARG A 124 -0.78 12.36 -5.19
CA ARG A 124 0.61 12.00 -4.85
C ARG A 124 1.46 11.98 -6.12
N VAL A 125 2.72 12.40 -5.99
CA VAL A 125 3.68 12.34 -7.10
C VAL A 125 4.36 10.97 -7.09
N PRO A 126 4.32 10.20 -8.20
CA PRO A 126 4.99 8.91 -8.28
C PRO A 126 6.47 9.02 -7.93
N GLY A 127 6.92 8.09 -7.09
CA GLY A 127 8.33 7.88 -6.78
C GLY A 127 9.02 7.01 -7.82
N PRO A 128 10.34 6.78 -7.67
CA PRO A 128 11.13 6.07 -8.67
C PRO A 128 10.93 4.54 -8.66
N TYR A 129 10.20 3.99 -7.68
CA TYR A 129 10.09 2.55 -7.47
C TYR A 129 8.69 2.02 -7.79
N LEU A 130 8.68 0.89 -8.49
CA LEU A 130 7.48 0.13 -8.85
C LEU A 130 7.71 -1.33 -8.44
N ALA A 131 6.83 -1.86 -7.58
CA ALA A 131 6.80 -3.27 -7.24
C ALA A 131 6.07 -4.05 -8.33
N GLU A 132 6.59 -5.24 -8.66
CA GLU A 132 5.94 -6.15 -9.60
C GLU A 132 4.66 -6.70 -8.94
N THR A 133 3.50 -6.44 -9.55
CA THR A 133 2.22 -6.98 -9.13
C THR A 133 1.79 -8.12 -10.05
N PHE A 134 0.89 -8.94 -9.54
CA PHE A 134 0.40 -10.15 -10.19
C PHE A 134 -1.12 -10.19 -10.06
N GLU A 135 -1.77 -10.59 -11.14
CA GLU A 135 -3.22 -10.72 -11.12
C GLU A 135 -3.62 -11.89 -10.22
N VAL A 136 -4.57 -11.63 -9.33
CA VAL A 136 -5.18 -12.65 -8.47
C VAL A 136 -6.68 -12.65 -8.74
N ARG A 137 -7.20 -13.81 -9.11
CA ARG A 137 -8.62 -14.02 -9.38
C ARG A 137 -9.18 -15.03 -8.39
N VAL A 138 -10.48 -14.94 -8.14
CA VAL A 138 -11.23 -16.03 -7.53
C VAL A 138 -11.94 -16.78 -8.66
N GLU A 139 -11.69 -18.07 -8.73
CA GLU A 139 -12.36 -18.98 -9.65
C GLU A 139 -13.03 -20.08 -8.86
N ASP A 140 -14.35 -20.16 -9.00
CA ASP A 140 -15.21 -20.91 -8.10
C ASP A 140 -14.91 -20.54 -6.63
N GLU A 141 -14.39 -21.48 -5.83
CA GLU A 141 -14.03 -21.27 -4.42
C GLU A 141 -12.52 -21.14 -4.20
N TYR A 142 -11.72 -20.94 -5.26
CA TYR A 142 -10.26 -20.96 -5.19
C TYR A 142 -9.63 -19.62 -5.61
N VAL A 143 -8.59 -19.24 -4.88
CA VAL A 143 -7.72 -18.11 -5.21
C VAL A 143 -6.67 -18.57 -6.20
N VAL A 144 -6.63 -17.92 -7.37
CA VAL A 144 -5.79 -18.25 -8.51
C VAL A 144 -4.87 -17.07 -8.81
N LEU A 145 -3.57 -17.35 -8.93
CA LEU A 145 -2.53 -16.37 -9.23
C LEU A 145 -2.03 -16.54 -10.67
N GLU A 146 -1.87 -15.42 -11.39
CA GLU A 146 -1.27 -15.35 -12.73
C GLU A 146 0.13 -14.71 -12.66
N ALA A 147 1.19 -15.48 -12.95
CA ALA A 147 2.59 -15.06 -12.77
C ALA A 147 3.59 -15.49 -13.86
#